data_AF-A0A8D8NX13-F1
#
_entry.id   AF-A0A8D8NX13-F1
#
_cell.length_a   1.000
_cell.length_b   1.000
_cell.length_c   1.000
_cell.angle_alpha   90.00
_cell.angle_beta   90.00
_cell.angle_gamma   90.00
#
_symmetry.space_group_name_H-M   'P 1'
#
loop_
_entity.id
_entity.type
_entity.pdbx_description
1 polymer ?
#
loop_
_entity_poly.entity_id
_entity_poly.type
_entity_poly.pdbx_seq_one_letter_code
_entity_poly.pdbx_strand_id
1 'polypeptide(L)'
;GLSQDEELKVIDSLYGPLDNTMHQILKVAHHLRSASDTTMKNLASNLSTRQLLRIARRLHEYGEHLSDRSAYSILHNTFLTKFMPNLPRSVLENALRSCDVTAGRESRAEDVTISSDQGVLRIGKTEVPIYQTEAVSKVPDIVF
;
A
#
# COMPACT_ATOMS: atom_id res chain seq x y z
N GLY A 1 13.40 -14.19 -11.98
CA GLY A 1 12.25 -13.99 -11.08
C GLY A 1 11.20 -15.03 -11.43
N LEU A 2 10.21 -15.22 -10.57
CA LEU A 2 9.04 -16.06 -10.88
C LEU A 2 8.27 -15.49 -12.08
N SER A 3 7.63 -16.37 -12.84
CA SER A 3 6.67 -15.97 -13.86
C SER A 3 5.42 -15.35 -13.22
N GLN A 4 4.63 -14.63 -14.01
CA GLN A 4 3.40 -14.01 -13.53
C GLN A 4 2.42 -15.03 -12.96
N ASP A 5 2.28 -16.18 -13.62
CA ASP A 5 1.40 -17.26 -13.18
C ASP A 5 1.87 -17.92 -11.88
N GLU A 6 3.17 -18.04 -11.69
CA GLU A 6 3.74 -18.57 -10.44
C GLU A 6 3.55 -17.58 -9.28
N GLU A 7 3.81 -16.28 -9.47
CA GLU A 7 3.56 -15.26 -8.44
C GLU A 7 2.08 -15.22 -8.06
N LEU A 8 1.19 -15.31 -9.06
CA LEU A 8 -0.26 -15.33 -8.85
C LEU A 8 -0.68 -16.53 -7.99
N LYS A 9 -0.20 -17.75 -8.32
CA LYS A 9 -0.48 -18.97 -7.53
C LYS A 9 0.01 -18.86 -6.10
N VAL A 10 1.21 -18.31 -5.88
CA VAL A 10 1.75 -18.14 -4.53
C VAL A 10 0.90 -17.17 -3.72
N ILE A 11 0.53 -16.02 -4.30
CA ILE A 11 -0.28 -15.02 -3.59
C ILE A 11 -1.66 -15.59 -3.27
N ASP A 12 -2.30 -16.25 -4.23
CA ASP A 12 -3.61 -16.90 -4.06
C ASP A 12 -3.58 -17.97 -2.95
N SER A 13 -2.51 -18.79 -2.91
CA SER A 13 -2.36 -19.83 -1.87
C SER A 13 -2.18 -19.26 -0.45
N LEU A 14 -1.64 -18.05 -0.32
CA LEU A 14 -1.32 -17.45 0.98
C LEU A 14 -2.46 -16.56 1.51
N TYR A 15 -3.18 -15.87 0.63
CA TYR A 15 -4.14 -14.83 1.01
C TYR A 15 -5.54 -15.02 0.40
N GLY A 16 -5.75 -16.10 -0.34
CA GLY A 16 -7.00 -16.39 -1.02
C GLY A 16 -7.18 -15.64 -2.35
N PRO A 17 -8.40 -15.66 -2.92
CA PRO A 17 -8.66 -15.13 -4.26
C PRO A 17 -8.28 -13.66 -4.36
N LEU A 18 -7.46 -13.37 -5.36
CA LEU A 18 -6.97 -12.04 -5.66
C LEU A 18 -8.08 -11.11 -6.13
N ASP A 19 -8.11 -9.90 -5.57
CA ASP A 19 -8.97 -8.85 -6.07
C ASP A 19 -8.43 -8.24 -7.36
N ASN A 20 -9.29 -7.51 -8.09
CA ASN A 20 -8.89 -6.83 -9.32
C ASN A 20 -7.73 -5.85 -9.09
N THR A 21 -7.66 -5.23 -7.91
CA THR A 21 -6.56 -4.34 -7.51
C THR A 21 -5.22 -5.07 -7.56
N MET A 22 -5.11 -6.24 -6.95
CA MET A 22 -3.85 -6.98 -6.91
C MET A 22 -3.47 -7.51 -8.29
N HIS A 23 -4.45 -7.92 -9.12
CA HIS A 23 -4.20 -8.28 -10.53
C HIS A 23 -3.61 -7.11 -11.33
N GLN A 24 -4.14 -5.90 -11.16
CA GLN A 24 -3.62 -4.70 -11.80
C GLN A 24 -2.18 -4.40 -11.36
N ILE A 25 -1.89 -4.50 -10.06
CA ILE A 25 -0.53 -4.30 -9.51
C ILE A 25 0.44 -5.33 -10.08
N LEU A 26 0.03 -6.59 -10.18
CA LEU A 26 0.84 -7.67 -10.76
C LEU A 26 1.14 -7.40 -12.24
N LYS A 27 0.12 -7.01 -13.03
CA LYS A 27 0.27 -6.63 -14.44
C LYS A 27 1.30 -5.52 -14.62
N VAL A 28 1.22 -4.45 -13.82
CA VAL A 28 2.20 -3.34 -13.85
C VAL A 28 3.61 -3.82 -13.49
N ALA A 29 3.76 -4.65 -12.44
CA ALA A 29 5.06 -5.18 -12.04
C ALA A 29 5.74 -5.96 -13.17
N HIS A 30 5.00 -6.86 -13.84
CA HIS A 30 5.53 -7.62 -14.96
C HIS A 30 5.81 -6.76 -16.19
N HIS A 31 4.94 -5.80 -16.50
CA HIS A 31 5.17 -4.83 -17.57
C HIS A 31 6.49 -4.08 -17.36
N LEU A 32 6.74 -3.54 -16.16
CA LEU A 32 7.99 -2.85 -15.83
C LEU A 32 9.22 -3.77 -15.88
N ARG A 33 9.10 -5.03 -15.43
CA ARG A 33 10.20 -6.01 -15.46
C ARG A 33 10.56 -6.46 -16.89
N SER A 34 9.57 -6.52 -17.79
CA SER A 34 9.76 -6.92 -19.19
C SER A 34 10.33 -5.83 -20.08
N ALA A 35 10.32 -4.57 -19.62
CA ALA A 35 10.79 -3.44 -20.40
C ALA A 35 12.29 -3.50 -20.66
N SER A 36 12.72 -3.03 -21.83
CA SER A 36 14.14 -2.86 -22.16
C SER A 36 14.73 -1.60 -21.54
N ASP A 37 13.90 -0.56 -21.35
CA ASP A 37 14.28 0.75 -20.82
C ASP A 37 14.82 0.66 -19.36
N THR A 38 15.96 1.29 -19.13
CA THR A 38 16.65 1.28 -17.83
C THR A 38 15.82 1.95 -16.73
N THR A 39 15.09 3.02 -17.05
CA THR A 39 14.23 3.73 -16.08
C THR A 39 13.08 2.83 -15.64
N MET A 40 12.43 2.12 -16.57
CA MET A 40 11.38 1.14 -16.24
C MET A 40 11.91 -0.03 -15.40
N LYS A 41 13.10 -0.56 -15.71
CA LYS A 41 13.74 -1.61 -14.89
C LYS A 41 14.08 -1.12 -13.48
N ASN A 42 14.56 0.12 -13.34
CA ASN A 42 14.82 0.72 -12.03
C ASN A 42 13.52 0.85 -11.22
N LEU A 43 12.42 1.25 -11.86
CA LEU A 43 11.10 1.26 -11.22
C LEU A 43 10.68 -0.16 -10.80
N ALA A 44 10.89 -1.17 -11.66
CA ALA A 44 10.52 -2.56 -11.38
C ALA A 44 11.12 -3.12 -10.07
N SER A 45 12.28 -2.61 -9.64
CA SER A 45 12.92 -3.02 -8.38
C SER A 45 12.08 -2.73 -7.13
N ASN A 46 11.23 -1.69 -7.17
CA ASN A 46 10.30 -1.35 -6.08
C ASN A 46 9.14 -2.35 -5.98
N LEU A 47 8.86 -3.10 -7.06
CA LEU A 47 7.83 -4.14 -7.12
C LEU A 47 8.46 -5.54 -7.17
N SER A 48 9.46 -5.81 -6.33
CA SER A 48 9.96 -7.18 -6.15
C SER A 48 8.86 -8.13 -5.67
N THR A 49 9.01 -9.44 -5.90
CA THR A 49 8.07 -10.48 -5.40
C THR A 49 7.75 -10.31 -3.92
N ARG A 50 8.76 -9.97 -3.10
CA ARG A 50 8.56 -9.71 -1.67
C ARG A 50 7.66 -8.50 -1.40
N GLN A 51 7.77 -7.44 -2.21
CA GLN A 51 6.90 -6.27 -2.07
C GLN A 51 5.48 -6.59 -2.52
N LEU A 52 5.32 -7.37 -3.60
CA LEU A 52 4.00 -7.85 -4.03
C LEU A 52 3.32 -8.68 -2.93
N LEU A 53 4.05 -9.58 -2.26
CA LEU A 53 3.54 -10.34 -1.12
C LEU A 53 3.15 -9.44 0.07
N ARG A 54 3.93 -8.38 0.34
CA ARG A 54 3.60 -7.42 1.40
C ARG A 54 2.34 -6.61 1.07
N ILE A 55 2.18 -6.21 -0.18
CA ILE A 55 0.98 -5.51 -0.65
C ILE A 55 -0.23 -6.44 -0.55
N ALA A 56 -0.13 -7.67 -1.05
CA ALA A 56 -1.20 -8.66 -0.98
C ALA A 56 -1.63 -8.97 0.45
N ARG A 57 -0.67 -9.17 1.36
CA ARG A 57 -0.94 -9.34 2.79
C ARG A 57 -1.72 -8.17 3.37
N ARG A 58 -1.29 -6.94 3.06
CA ARG A 58 -1.94 -5.72 3.57
C ARG A 58 -3.37 -5.57 3.01
N LEU A 59 -3.57 -5.90 1.74
CA LEU A 59 -4.90 -5.91 1.13
C LEU A 59 -5.80 -6.97 1.76
N HIS A 60 -5.26 -8.13 2.11
CA HIS A 60 -6.00 -9.18 2.82
C HIS A 60 -6.39 -8.76 4.24
N GLU A 61 -5.42 -8.25 5.03
CA GLU A 61 -5.65 -7.91 6.44
C GLU A 61 -6.52 -6.65 6.62
N TYR A 62 -6.45 -5.69 5.70
CA TYR A 62 -7.06 -4.36 5.90
C TYR A 62 -7.95 -3.90 4.73
N GLY A 63 -8.13 -4.69 3.67
CA GLY A 63 -8.70 -4.25 2.39
C GLY A 63 -10.07 -3.60 2.46
N GLU A 64 -10.93 -4.01 3.40
CA GLU A 64 -12.25 -3.38 3.63
C GLU A 64 -12.17 -2.00 4.32
N HIS A 65 -11.04 -1.69 4.95
CA HIS A 65 -10.83 -0.47 5.72
C HIS A 65 -9.86 0.51 5.05
N LEU A 66 -9.19 0.10 3.96
CA LEU A 66 -8.40 1.02 3.15
C LEU A 66 -9.34 1.95 2.38
N SER A 67 -9.38 3.21 2.80
CA SER A 67 -10.01 4.32 2.07
C SER A 67 -9.45 4.51 0.66
N ASP A 68 -8.25 3.97 0.40
CA ASP A 68 -7.55 4.11 -0.87
C ASP A 68 -7.06 2.74 -1.39
N ARG A 69 -8.00 1.86 -1.74
CA ARG A 69 -7.75 0.48 -2.23
C ARG A 69 -7.44 0.40 -3.73
N SER A 70 -7.34 1.53 -4.44
CA SER A 70 -7.11 1.48 -5.88
C SER A 70 -5.67 1.03 -6.19
N ALA A 71 -5.47 0.28 -7.28
CA ALA A 71 -4.13 -0.08 -7.71
C ALA A 71 -3.27 1.16 -7.97
N TYR A 72 -3.87 2.22 -8.53
CA TYR A 72 -3.22 3.50 -8.81
C TYR A 72 -2.62 4.12 -7.54
N SER A 73 -3.41 4.26 -6.47
CA SER A 73 -2.94 4.89 -5.23
C SER A 73 -1.92 4.04 -4.47
N ILE A 74 -2.11 2.72 -4.43
CA ILE A 74 -1.14 1.80 -3.84
C ILE A 74 0.20 1.90 -4.57
N LEU A 75 0.19 1.94 -5.90
CA LEU A 75 1.40 2.09 -6.71
C LEU A 75 2.03 3.47 -6.48
N HIS A 76 1.24 4.55 -6.48
CA HIS A 76 1.74 5.90 -6.18
C HIS A 76 2.46 5.98 -4.83
N ASN A 77 1.88 5.36 -3.80
CA ASN A 77 2.48 5.29 -2.47
C ASN A 77 3.73 4.40 -2.44
N THR A 78 3.70 3.26 -3.13
CA THR A 78 4.84 2.32 -3.20
C THR A 78 6.05 2.97 -3.87
N PHE A 79 5.82 3.77 -4.91
CA PHE A 79 6.86 4.51 -5.63
C PHE A 79 7.17 5.88 -5.02
N LEU A 80 6.45 6.29 -3.98
CA LEU A 80 6.56 7.62 -3.40
C LEU A 80 6.51 8.72 -4.47
N THR A 81 5.55 8.64 -5.39
CA THR A 81 5.45 9.48 -6.62
C THR A 81 5.59 10.98 -6.37
N LYS A 82 5.10 11.48 -5.24
CA LYS A 82 5.24 12.89 -4.83
C LYS A 82 6.69 13.36 -4.70
N PHE A 83 7.63 12.45 -4.44
CA PHE A 83 9.06 12.74 -4.29
C PHE A 83 9.90 12.35 -5.52
N MET A 84 9.28 11.79 -6.57
CA MET A 84 10.02 11.43 -7.78
C MET A 84 10.44 12.66 -8.60
N PRO A 85 11.56 12.60 -9.34
CA PRO A 85 11.83 13.56 -10.40
C PRO A 85 10.82 13.42 -11.55
N ASN A 86 10.71 14.44 -12.41
CA ASN A 86 9.69 14.47 -13.48
C ASN A 86 9.79 13.29 -14.46
N LEU A 87 11.00 12.87 -14.81
CA LEU A 87 11.22 11.80 -15.79
C LEU A 87 10.80 10.41 -15.27
N PRO A 88 11.28 9.89 -14.12
CA PRO A 88 10.79 8.62 -13.58
C PRO A 88 9.29 8.64 -13.30
N ARG A 89 8.75 9.80 -12.89
CA ARG A 89 7.31 9.97 -12.69
C ARG A 89 6.55 9.78 -14.00
N SER A 90 6.92 10.45 -15.09
CA SER A 90 6.22 10.31 -16.37
C SER A 90 6.31 8.89 -16.93
N VAL A 91 7.46 8.23 -16.76
CA VAL A 91 7.64 6.82 -17.13
C VAL A 91 6.70 5.91 -16.34
N LEU A 92 6.56 6.13 -15.02
CA LEU A 92 5.59 5.39 -14.21
C LEU A 92 4.15 5.64 -14.69
N GLU A 93 3.74 6.90 -14.88
CA GLU A 93 2.39 7.23 -15.36
C GLU A 93 2.05 6.58 -16.70
N ASN A 94 3.02 6.49 -17.59
CA ASN A 94 2.85 5.84 -18.89
C ASN A 94 2.72 4.31 -18.74
N ALA A 95 3.50 3.71 -17.83
CA ALA A 95 3.39 2.28 -17.53
C ALA A 95 2.03 1.93 -16.89
N LEU A 96 1.53 2.77 -15.98
CA LEU A 96 0.20 2.62 -15.37
C LEU A 96 -0.90 2.70 -16.42
N ARG A 97 -0.86 3.71 -17.29
CA ARG A 97 -1.81 3.87 -18.41
C ARG A 97 -1.78 2.69 -19.38
N SER A 98 -0.60 2.18 -19.70
CA SER A 98 -0.44 1.00 -20.59
C SER A 98 -1.03 -0.28 -19.98
N CYS A 99 -1.23 -0.31 -18.66
CA CYS A 99 -1.82 -1.43 -17.95
C CYS A 99 -3.31 -1.21 -17.60
N ASP A 100 -3.93 -0.13 -18.08
CA ASP A 100 -5.30 0.28 -17.75
C ASP A 100 -5.51 0.59 -16.25
N VAL A 101 -4.46 1.09 -15.60
CA VAL A 101 -4.50 1.55 -14.20
C VAL A 101 -4.63 3.06 -14.19
N THR A 102 -5.80 3.57 -13.83
CA THR A 102 -6.12 4.99 -13.82
C THR A 102 -6.46 5.47 -12.41
N ALA A 103 -6.28 6.77 -12.18
CA ALA A 103 -6.74 7.40 -10.96
C ALA A 103 -8.26 7.27 -10.83
N GLY A 104 -8.71 6.73 -9.71
CA GLY A 104 -10.11 6.80 -9.32
C GLY A 104 -10.50 8.22 -8.91
N ARG A 105 -11.80 8.46 -8.66
CA ARG A 105 -12.20 9.65 -7.91
C ARG A 105 -11.58 9.55 -6.53
N GLU A 106 -10.70 10.49 -6.19
CA GLU A 106 -10.14 10.61 -4.85
C GLU A 106 -11.31 10.75 -3.87
N SER A 107 -11.55 9.72 -3.07
CA SER A 107 -12.44 9.86 -1.93
C SER A 107 -11.66 10.67 -0.90
N ARG A 108 -12.18 11.86 -0.58
CA ARG A 108 -11.60 12.69 0.47
C ARG A 108 -11.52 11.81 1.73
N ALA A 109 -10.33 11.73 2.34
CA ALA A 109 -10.14 10.95 3.55
C ALA A 109 -11.24 11.33 4.55
N GLU A 110 -12.02 10.35 5.00
CA GLU A 110 -13.03 10.56 6.03
C GLU A 110 -12.34 11.14 7.26
N ASP A 111 -12.98 12.09 7.94
CA ASP A 111 -12.43 12.69 9.15
C ASP A 111 -12.16 11.57 10.19
N VAL A 112 -10.88 11.32 10.45
CA VAL A 112 -10.45 10.27 11.37
C VAL A 112 -10.79 10.73 12.78
N THR A 113 -11.83 10.13 13.36
CA THR A 113 -12.18 10.37 14.75
C THR A 113 -11.16 9.70 15.67
N ILE A 114 -10.57 10.49 16.59
CA ILE A 114 -9.69 9.99 17.65
C ILE A 114 -10.48 10.08 18.96
N SER A 115 -10.60 8.96 19.67
CA SER A 115 -11.30 8.91 20.96
C SER A 115 -10.57 7.98 21.93
N SER A 116 -10.46 8.38 23.19
CA SER A 116 -10.03 7.50 24.27
C SER A 116 -11.22 7.24 25.19
N ASP A 117 -11.62 5.98 25.35
CA ASP A 117 -12.66 5.58 26.28
C ASP A 117 -12.24 4.31 27.03
N GLN A 118 -12.52 4.27 28.34
CA GLN A 118 -12.26 3.14 29.23
C GLN A 118 -10.87 2.47 29.08
N GLY A 119 -9.81 3.26 28.90
CA GLY A 119 -8.46 2.73 28.73
C GLY A 119 -8.19 2.08 27.38
N VAL A 120 -9.02 2.34 26.36
CA VAL A 120 -8.79 1.96 24.97
C VAL A 120 -8.65 3.22 24.12
N LEU A 121 -7.56 3.30 23.35
CA LEU A 121 -7.34 4.33 22.34
C LEU A 121 -7.93 3.86 21.01
N ARG A 122 -8.87 4.63 20.47
CA ARG A 122 -9.44 4.41 19.14
C ARG A 122 -8.98 5.52 18.19
N ILE A 123 -8.42 5.13 17.05
CA ILE A 123 -8.06 6.01 15.92
C ILE A 123 -8.77 5.48 14.68
N GLY A 124 -9.80 6.20 14.23
CA GLY A 124 -10.68 5.71 13.16
C GLY A 124 -11.36 4.40 13.57
N LYS A 125 -11.02 3.30 12.87
CA LYS A 125 -11.54 1.94 13.14
C LYS A 125 -10.58 1.05 13.93
N THR A 126 -9.40 1.56 14.29
CA THR A 126 -8.37 0.79 15.00
C THR A 126 -8.46 1.06 16.49
N GLU A 127 -8.48 0.00 17.30
CA GLU A 127 -8.56 0.06 18.76
C GLU A 127 -7.37 -0.65 19.42
N VAL A 128 -6.77 -0.03 20.43
CA VAL A 128 -5.64 -0.58 21.19
C VAL A 128 -5.80 -0.25 22.68
N PRO A 129 -5.57 -1.21 23.61
CA PRO A 129 -5.58 -0.92 25.03
C PRO A 129 -4.40 0.01 25.40
N ILE A 130 -4.71 1.05 26.16
CA ILE A 130 -3.75 1.99 26.73
C ILE A 130 -3.03 1.26 27.87
N TYR A 131 -1.73 1.07 27.71
CA TYR A 131 -0.90 0.45 28.74
C TYR A 131 -0.81 1.36 29.97
N GLN A 132 -1.27 0.87 31.12
CA GLN A 132 -1.15 1.58 32.38
C GLN A 132 0.16 1.19 33.07
N THR A 133 1.08 2.14 33.17
CA THR A 133 2.35 1.94 33.90
C THR A 133 2.16 2.16 35.40
N GLU A 134 2.75 1.30 36.23
CA GLU A 134 2.82 1.50 37.69
C GLU A 134 3.95 2.47 38.09
N ALA A 135 4.88 2.76 37.16
CA ALA A 135 6.00 3.67 37.39
C ALA A 135 5.61 5.13 37.08
N VAL A 136 4.83 5.74 37.97
CA VAL A 136 4.34 7.13 37.86
C VAL A 136 5.48 8.17 37.79
N SER A 137 6.69 7.84 38.26
CA SER A 137 7.84 8.75 38.32
C SER A 137 8.49 9.11 36.97
N LYS A 138 8.03 8.52 35.85
CA LYS A 138 8.58 8.77 34.50
C LYS A 138 7.67 9.55 33.55
N VAL A 139 6.47 9.93 34.00
CA VAL A 139 5.54 10.75 33.22
C VAL A 139 5.48 12.13 33.86
N PRO A 140 6.08 13.17 33.24
CA PRO A 140 5.98 14.52 33.77
C PRO A 140 4.54 15.04 33.66
N ASP A 141 3.99 15.56 34.75
CA ASP A 141 2.78 16.38 34.72
C ASP A 141 3.10 17.70 34.01
N ILE A 142 2.77 17.79 32.72
CA ILE A 142 2.80 19.07 32.01
C ILE A 142 1.46 19.77 32.22
N VAL A 143 1.40 20.55 33.30
CA VAL A 143 0.44 21.65 33.46
C VAL A 143 0.73 22.68 32.36
N PHE A 144 -0.22 22.86 31.44
CA PHE A 144 -0.28 24.04 30.56
C PHE A 144 -0.93 25.21 31.31
#